data_AF-Q989Z3-F1
#
_entry.id   AF-Q989Z3-F1
#
_cell.length_a   1.000
_cell.length_b   1.000
_cell.length_c   1.000
_cell.angle_alpha   90.00
_cell.angle_beta   90.00
_cell.angle_gamma   90.00
#
_symmetry.space_group_name_H-M   'P 1'
#
loop_
_entity.id
_entity.type
_entity.pdbx_description
1 polymer ?
#
loop_
_entity_poly.entity_id
_entity_poly.type
_entity_poly.pdbx_seq_one_letter_code
_entity_poly.pdbx_strand_id
1 'polypeptide(L)'
;MSQWLDEHRELLSLVTRDLRRHGLKETGREGLPAEAVLRCALLKQHRQLSYQELAFHLEDSASFRAFARLPWGWSPKKSVLHKTISAIRAPTWEEINKVLLASARREKLESGKVVRVDSTVTAALVHEPSDSSLLWDAVRVMVRLLQHADALGSAILRRGNQRECAASIRMRMPADWNAGRA
;
A
#
# COMPACT_ATOMS: atom_id res chain seq x y z
N MET A 1 13.00 9.57 5.64
CA MET A 1 13.44 8.42 6.49
C MET A 1 14.63 8.75 7.38
N SER A 2 15.80 9.17 6.86
CA SER A 2 16.97 9.47 7.73
C SER A 2 16.71 10.62 8.70
N GLN A 3 16.21 11.76 8.20
CA GLN A 3 15.82 12.92 9.02
C GLN A 3 14.74 12.57 10.06
N TRP A 4 13.74 11.77 9.66
CA TRP A 4 12.72 11.27 10.59
C TRP A 4 13.32 10.49 11.76
N LEU A 5 14.32 9.63 11.52
CA LEU A 5 15.01 8.92 12.60
C LEU A 5 15.79 9.87 13.52
N ASP A 6 16.29 10.99 13.00
CA ASP A 6 17.01 11.99 13.79
C ASP A 6 16.07 12.75 14.74
N GLU A 7 14.82 12.97 14.33
CA GLU A 7 13.76 13.58 15.14
C GLU A 7 13.27 12.63 16.25
N HIS A 8 13.20 11.32 15.96
CA HIS A 8 12.66 10.30 16.86
C HIS A 8 13.72 9.70 17.80
N ARG A 9 14.40 10.57 18.56
CA ARG A 9 15.46 10.15 19.52
C ARG A 9 14.98 9.21 20.61
N GLU A 10 13.69 9.20 20.92
CA GLU A 10 13.10 8.28 21.89
C GLU A 10 13.29 6.81 21.47
N LEU A 11 13.19 6.51 20.17
CA LEU A 11 13.42 5.16 19.63
C LEU A 11 14.87 4.71 19.86
N LEU A 12 15.83 5.63 19.74
CA LEU A 12 17.24 5.34 20.04
C LEU A 12 17.44 4.96 21.51
N SER A 13 16.69 5.57 22.42
CA SER A 13 16.77 5.23 23.84
C SER A 13 16.28 3.81 24.13
N LEU A 14 15.22 3.36 23.45
CA LEU A 14 14.70 1.99 23.56
C LEU A 14 15.69 0.97 23.02
N VAL A 15 16.25 1.22 21.83
CA VAL A 15 17.29 0.37 21.24
C VAL A 15 18.54 0.33 22.11
N THR A 16 18.94 1.47 22.68
CA THR A 16 20.08 1.53 23.61
C THR A 16 19.85 0.67 24.84
N ARG A 17 18.64 0.66 25.40
CA ARG A 17 18.27 -0.21 26.53
C ARG A 17 18.36 -1.69 26.16
N ASP A 18 18.01 -2.07 24.93
CA ASP A 18 18.13 -3.45 24.44
C ASP A 18 19.58 -3.87 24.21
N LEU A 19 20.42 -2.95 23.73
CA LEU A 19 21.83 -3.20 23.46
C LEU A 19 22.68 -3.24 24.73
N ARG A 20 22.23 -2.61 25.82
CA ARG A 20 22.87 -2.68 27.14
C ARG A 20 22.73 -4.09 27.71
N ARG A 21 23.69 -4.96 27.41
CA ARG A 21 23.86 -6.24 28.13
C ARG A 21 24.52 -6.00 29.48
N HIS A 22 23.89 -6.48 30.55
CA HIS A 22 24.54 -6.57 31.86
C HIS A 22 25.73 -7.54 31.78
N GLY A 23 26.91 -7.13 32.27
CA GLY A 23 28.10 -7.98 32.36
C GLY A 23 29.15 -7.86 31.24
N LEU A 24 29.17 -6.76 30.47
CA LEU A 24 30.25 -6.50 29.51
C LEU A 24 31.51 -6.00 30.25
N LYS A 25 32.62 -6.74 30.10
CA LYS A 25 33.95 -6.24 30.48
C LYS A 25 34.31 -5.09 29.54
N GLU A 26 34.94 -4.05 30.06
CA GLU A 26 35.53 -2.97 29.27
C GLU A 26 36.74 -3.50 28.47
N THR A 27 36.47 -4.27 27.43
CA THR A 27 37.45 -4.49 26.36
C THR A 27 37.52 -3.21 25.56
N GLY A 28 38.71 -2.58 25.49
CA GLY A 28 38.95 -1.24 24.93
C GLY A 28 38.61 -1.02 23.44
N ARG A 29 37.85 -1.90 22.79
CA ARG A 29 37.26 -1.65 21.48
C ARG A 29 35.84 -1.09 21.65
N GLU A 30 35.63 0.12 21.19
CA GLU A 30 34.31 0.74 21.14
C GLU A 30 33.37 -0.05 20.23
N GLY A 31 32.16 -0.33 20.72
CA GLY A 31 31.11 -1.01 19.97
C GLY A 31 30.40 -0.08 18.98
N LEU A 32 29.51 -0.65 18.15
CA LEU A 32 28.68 0.15 17.25
C LEU A 32 27.76 1.08 18.05
N PRO A 33 27.64 2.36 17.66
CA PRO A 33 26.68 3.24 18.30
C PRO A 33 25.26 2.71 18.03
N ALA A 34 24.37 2.85 19.01
CA ALA A 34 22.99 2.36 18.91
C ALA A 34 22.24 2.93 17.69
N GLU A 35 22.56 4.17 17.32
CA GLU A 35 22.09 4.83 16.09
C GLU A 35 22.44 4.04 14.82
N ALA A 36 23.71 3.64 14.68
CA ALA A 36 24.16 2.90 13.51
C ALA A 36 23.54 1.51 13.49
N VAL A 37 23.40 0.87 14.66
CA VAL A 37 22.74 -0.44 14.77
C VAL A 37 21.29 -0.37 14.31
N LEU A 38 20.51 0.62 14.78
CA LEU A 38 19.12 0.80 14.36
C LEU A 38 19.02 1.05 12.85
N ARG A 39 19.88 1.91 12.30
CA ARG A 39 19.86 2.20 10.86
C ARG A 39 20.27 1.01 10.00
N CYS A 40 21.26 0.23 10.42
CA CYS A 40 21.61 -1.04 9.77
C CYS A 40 20.45 -2.04 9.85
N ALA A 41 19.75 -2.10 10.98
CA ALA A 41 18.60 -2.98 11.15
C ALA A 41 17.44 -2.58 10.23
N LEU A 42 17.17 -1.29 10.08
CA LEU A 42 16.16 -0.77 9.14
C LEU A 42 16.54 -1.02 7.69
N LEU A 43 17.81 -0.81 7.30
CA LEU A 43 18.29 -1.14 5.95
C LEU A 43 18.08 -2.63 5.64
N LYS A 44 18.42 -3.50 6.60
CA LYS A 44 18.21 -4.94 6.49
C LYS A 44 16.74 -5.26 6.25
N GLN A 45 15.82 -4.66 7.01
CA GLN A 45 14.40 -4.94 6.90
C GLN A 45 13.79 -4.39 5.61
N HIS A 46 14.13 -3.14 5.25
CA HIS A 46 13.61 -2.47 4.06
C HIS A 46 14.01 -3.17 2.76
N ARG A 47 15.24 -3.68 2.69
CA ARG A 47 15.78 -4.37 1.50
C ARG A 47 15.73 -5.90 1.61
N GLN A 48 15.21 -6.43 2.71
CA GLN A 48 15.15 -7.87 3.02
C GLN A 48 16.50 -8.60 2.87
N LEU A 49 17.60 -7.92 3.23
CA LEU A 49 18.96 -8.43 3.03
C LEU A 49 19.35 -9.47 4.10
N SER A 50 20.19 -10.41 3.69
CA SER A 50 20.95 -11.24 4.62
C SER A 50 22.04 -10.42 5.31
N TYR A 51 22.58 -10.92 6.42
CA TYR A 51 23.68 -10.25 7.12
C TYR A 51 24.99 -10.18 6.32
N GLN A 52 25.18 -11.09 5.35
CA GLN A 52 26.35 -11.07 4.45
C GLN A 52 26.20 -9.96 3.43
N GLU A 53 25.05 -9.89 2.77
CA GLU A 53 24.75 -8.84 1.79
C GLU A 53 24.74 -7.46 2.46
N LEU A 54 24.21 -7.34 3.68
CA LEU A 54 24.24 -6.08 4.42
C LEU A 54 25.68 -5.61 4.67
N ALA A 55 26.59 -6.50 5.08
CA ALA A 55 27.99 -6.15 5.28
C ALA A 55 28.66 -5.72 3.97
N PHE A 56 28.39 -6.44 2.88
CA PHE A 56 28.89 -6.12 1.55
C PHE A 56 28.40 -4.75 1.07
N HIS A 57 27.10 -4.47 1.15
CA HIS A 57 26.54 -3.19 0.72
C HIS A 57 26.98 -1.99 1.56
N LEU A 58 27.28 -2.19 2.86
CA LEU A 58 27.84 -1.13 3.70
C LEU A 58 29.28 -0.77 3.32
N GLU A 59 30.02 -1.70 2.72
CA GLU A 59 31.38 -1.49 2.24
C GLU A 59 31.39 -0.92 0.82
N ASP A 60 30.54 -1.45 -0.07
CA ASP A 60 30.48 -1.11 -1.48
C ASP A 60 29.75 0.22 -1.76
N SER A 61 28.69 0.54 -1.01
CA SER A 61 27.83 1.68 -1.30
C SER A 61 27.98 2.82 -0.30
N ALA A 62 28.46 3.97 -0.80
CA ALA A 62 28.53 5.22 -0.03
C ALA A 62 27.17 5.65 0.53
N SER A 63 26.07 5.40 -0.20
CA SER A 63 24.71 5.72 0.24
C SER A 63 24.28 4.91 1.47
N PHE A 64 24.61 3.62 1.50
CA PHE A 64 24.31 2.76 2.66
C PHE A 64 25.14 3.18 3.86
N ARG A 65 26.42 3.50 3.65
CA ARG A 65 27.32 3.99 4.70
C ARG A 65 26.85 5.33 5.27
N ALA A 66 26.47 6.27 4.41
CA ALA A 66 25.95 7.58 4.78
C ALA A 66 24.64 7.45 5.57
N PHE A 67 23.72 6.58 5.12
CA PHE A 67 22.50 6.31 5.86
C PHE A 67 22.80 5.70 7.23
N ALA A 68 23.65 4.68 7.32
CA ALA A 68 23.99 4.03 8.58
C ALA A 68 24.79 4.92 9.56
N ARG A 69 25.28 6.09 9.11
CA ARG A 69 26.16 6.99 9.88
C ARG A 69 27.37 6.26 10.47
N LEU A 70 27.96 5.34 9.71
CA LEU A 70 29.13 4.60 10.15
C LEU A 70 30.37 5.51 10.14
N PRO A 71 31.21 5.47 11.20
CA PRO A 71 32.48 6.20 11.22
C PRO A 71 33.36 5.84 10.02
N TRP A 72 34.15 6.81 9.56
CA TRP A 72 35.14 6.60 8.51
C TRP A 72 36.16 5.53 8.94
N GLY A 73 36.51 4.61 8.04
CA GLY A 73 37.42 3.50 8.33
C GLY A 73 36.79 2.30 9.06
N TRP A 74 35.51 2.36 9.40
CA TRP A 74 34.81 1.26 10.07
C TRP A 74 33.89 0.48 9.14
N SER A 75 34.13 -0.83 9.01
CA SER A 75 33.35 -1.75 8.19
C SER A 75 32.90 -2.95 9.05
N PRO A 76 31.64 -2.96 9.52
CA PRO A 76 31.19 -4.00 10.45
C PRO A 76 31.04 -5.35 9.73
N LYS A 77 31.68 -6.38 10.26
CA LYS A 77 31.55 -7.76 9.75
C LYS A 77 30.15 -8.31 10.03
N LYS A 78 29.71 -9.27 9.21
CA LYS A 78 28.46 -10.06 9.36
C LYS A 78 28.17 -10.45 10.82
N SER A 79 29.16 -10.97 11.54
CA SER A 79 28.99 -11.47 12.92
C SER A 79 28.63 -10.35 13.90
N VAL A 80 29.21 -9.17 13.73
CA VAL A 80 28.94 -7.99 14.57
C VAL A 80 27.54 -7.46 14.28
N LEU A 81 27.17 -7.34 13.01
CA LEU A 81 25.82 -6.93 12.59
C LEU A 81 24.76 -7.90 13.11
N HIS A 82 24.99 -9.21 12.96
CA HIS A 82 24.08 -10.22 13.49
C HIS A 82 23.93 -10.11 15.01
N LYS A 83 25.04 -10.01 15.75
CA LYS A 83 25.02 -9.96 17.22
C LYS A 83 24.32 -8.70 17.76
N THR A 84 24.49 -7.57 17.07
CA THR A 84 23.90 -6.28 17.49
C THR A 84 22.43 -6.17 17.09
N ILE A 85 22.08 -6.51 15.86
CA ILE A 85 20.69 -6.43 15.37
C ILE A 85 19.80 -7.47 16.05
N SER A 86 20.28 -8.69 16.28
CA SER A 86 19.51 -9.72 17.01
C SER A 86 19.30 -9.42 18.49
N ALA A 87 20.03 -8.44 19.05
CA ALA A 87 19.81 -8.00 20.43
C ALA A 87 18.59 -7.08 20.58
N ILE A 88 18.09 -6.50 19.48
CA ILE A 88 16.87 -5.67 19.51
C ILE A 88 15.67 -6.57 19.77
N ARG A 89 14.91 -6.28 20.82
CA ARG A 89 13.79 -7.11 21.26
C ARG A 89 12.56 -6.87 20.40
N ALA A 90 11.71 -7.89 20.27
CA ALA A 90 10.41 -7.81 19.60
C ALA A 90 9.53 -6.63 20.05
N PRO A 91 9.34 -6.34 21.36
CA PRO A 91 8.56 -5.16 21.79
C PRO A 91 9.14 -3.85 21.27
N THR A 92 10.47 -3.70 21.23
CA THR A 92 11.10 -2.48 20.70
C THR A 92 10.84 -2.31 19.20
N TRP A 93 10.86 -3.41 18.44
CA TRP A 93 10.46 -3.40 17.03
C TRP A 93 9.00 -3.00 16.83
N GLU A 94 8.11 -3.48 17.68
CA GLU A 94 6.70 -3.13 17.64
C GLU A 94 6.50 -1.63 17.87
N GLU A 95 7.17 -1.06 18.87
CA GLU A 95 7.11 0.38 19.15
C GLU A 95 7.67 1.22 18.01
N ILE A 96 8.80 0.81 17.41
CA ILE A 96 9.34 1.49 16.21
C ILE A 96 8.31 1.49 15.09
N ASN A 97 7.65 0.35 14.84
CA ASN A 97 6.63 0.25 13.80
C ASN A 97 5.39 1.11 14.09
N LYS A 98 4.91 1.13 15.34
CA LYS A 98 3.79 1.98 15.76
C LYS A 98 4.09 3.46 15.52
N VAL A 99 5.28 3.91 15.90
CA VAL A 99 5.71 5.31 15.73
C VAL A 99 5.86 5.67 14.25
N LEU A 100 6.39 4.76 13.44
CA LEU A 100 6.47 4.91 11.98
C LEU A 100 5.08 5.04 11.34
N LEU A 101 4.15 4.16 11.69
CA LEU A 101 2.76 4.19 11.19
C LEU A 101 2.02 5.45 11.65
N ALA A 102 2.23 5.88 12.88
CA ALA A 102 1.64 7.12 13.40
C ALA A 102 2.15 8.35 12.61
N SER A 103 3.43 8.37 12.26
CA SER A 103 4.01 9.44 11.44
C SER A 103 3.48 9.42 10.00
N ALA A 104 3.41 8.24 9.37
CA ALA A 104 2.85 8.08 8.03
C ALA A 104 1.38 8.51 7.94
N ARG A 105 0.59 8.24 9.00
CA ARG A 105 -0.80 8.73 9.11
C ARG A 105 -0.88 10.26 9.17
N ARG A 106 0.00 10.91 9.93
CA ARG A 106 0.05 12.39 10.03
C ARG A 106 0.40 13.03 8.69
N GLU A 107 1.33 12.43 7.95
CA GLU A 107 1.73 12.86 6.61
C GLU A 107 0.72 12.49 5.51
N LYS A 108 -0.40 11.81 5.86
CA LYS A 108 -1.43 11.30 4.95
C LYS A 108 -0.89 10.35 3.86
N LEU A 109 0.28 9.76 4.07
CA LEU A 109 0.89 8.81 3.12
C LEU A 109 0.13 7.50 3.08
N GLU A 110 -0.36 7.04 4.23
CA GLU A 110 -1.20 5.84 4.32
C GLU A 110 -2.34 6.02 5.33
N SER A 111 -3.57 5.68 4.90
CA SER A 111 -4.75 5.68 5.77
C SER A 111 -4.78 4.49 6.74
N GLY A 112 -3.95 3.46 6.53
CA GLY A 112 -3.87 2.25 7.36
C GLY A 112 -5.17 1.44 7.45
N LYS A 113 -6.14 1.70 6.57
CA LYS A 113 -7.50 1.13 6.61
C LYS A 113 -7.57 -0.29 6.04
N VAL A 114 -6.57 -0.67 5.25
CA VAL A 114 -6.46 -2.01 4.63
C VAL A 114 -4.99 -2.42 4.67
N VAL A 115 -4.65 -3.42 5.47
CA VAL A 115 -3.37 -4.11 5.40
C VAL A 115 -3.60 -5.37 4.58
N ARG A 116 -3.12 -5.40 3.34
CA ARG A 116 -3.07 -6.64 2.55
C ARG A 116 -1.92 -7.47 3.07
N VAL A 117 -2.23 -8.44 3.93
CA VAL A 117 -1.32 -9.52 4.27
C VAL A 117 -1.62 -10.63 3.27
N ASP A 118 -0.65 -11.00 2.43
CA ASP A 118 -0.75 -12.20 1.60
C ASP A 118 -0.71 -13.42 2.54
N SER A 119 -1.87 -13.75 3.12
CA SER A 119 -2.06 -14.96 3.88
C SER A 119 -1.83 -16.14 2.94
N THR A 120 -0.94 -17.05 3.35
CA THR A 120 -0.69 -18.35 2.73
C THR A 120 -1.98 -19.02 2.24
N VAL A 121 -1.90 -19.75 1.12
CA VAL A 121 -3.00 -20.49 0.49
C VAL A 121 -3.80 -21.26 1.55
N THR A 122 -4.91 -20.67 1.99
CA THR A 122 -5.95 -21.40 2.72
C THR A 122 -6.64 -22.29 1.71
N ALA A 123 -7.01 -23.51 2.10
CA ALA A 123 -7.89 -24.36 1.30
C ALA A 123 -9.24 -23.64 1.13
N ALA A 124 -9.33 -22.79 0.13
CA ALA A 124 -10.56 -22.23 -0.38
C ALA A 124 -11.18 -23.29 -1.30
N LEU A 125 -12.51 -23.30 -1.40
CA LEU A 125 -13.25 -24.12 -2.36
C LEU A 125 -13.05 -23.57 -3.79
N VAL A 126 -11.79 -23.38 -4.20
CA VAL A 126 -11.41 -23.01 -5.55
C VAL A 126 -11.32 -24.33 -6.31
N HIS A 127 -12.20 -24.48 -7.29
CA HIS A 127 -12.16 -25.63 -8.19
C HIS A 127 -10.84 -25.63 -8.96
N GLU A 128 -10.25 -26.81 -9.16
CA GLU A 128 -9.05 -26.98 -9.95
C GLU A 128 -9.26 -26.37 -11.35
N PRO A 129 -8.36 -25.51 -11.85
CA PRO A 129 -8.50 -24.90 -13.16
C PRO A 129 -8.29 -25.95 -14.26
N SER A 130 -9.34 -26.68 -14.62
CA SER A 130 -9.41 -27.47 -15.84
C SER A 130 -9.72 -26.56 -17.02
N ASP A 131 -9.09 -26.82 -18.17
CA ASP A 131 -9.35 -26.10 -19.42
C ASP A 131 -10.86 -26.03 -19.76
N SER A 132 -11.58 -27.12 -19.51
CA SER A 132 -13.04 -27.19 -19.68
C SER A 132 -13.82 -26.22 -18.77
N SER A 133 -13.36 -26.02 -17.53
CA SER A 133 -13.98 -25.10 -16.56
C SER A 133 -13.74 -23.63 -16.94
N LEU A 134 -12.54 -23.32 -17.43
CA LEU A 134 -12.17 -21.97 -17.88
C LEU A 134 -12.95 -21.57 -19.13
N LEU A 135 -13.09 -22.49 -20.10
CA LEU A 135 -13.90 -22.26 -21.30
C LEU A 135 -15.37 -22.05 -20.94
N TRP A 136 -15.91 -22.83 -19.98
CA TRP A 136 -17.29 -22.66 -19.56
C TRP A 136 -17.55 -21.32 -18.88
N ASP A 137 -16.62 -20.85 -18.05
CA ASP A 137 -16.71 -19.54 -17.43
C ASP A 137 -16.60 -18.40 -18.46
N ALA A 138 -15.73 -18.53 -19.46
CA ALA A 138 -15.64 -17.56 -20.56
C ALA A 138 -16.97 -17.46 -21.33
N VAL A 139 -17.57 -18.58 -21.70
CA VAL A 139 -18.88 -18.62 -22.38
C VAL A 139 -19.97 -18.01 -21.49
N ARG A 140 -19.99 -18.33 -20.20
CA ARG A 140 -20.95 -17.78 -19.25
C ARG A 140 -20.85 -16.25 -19.15
N VAL A 141 -19.64 -15.69 -19.14
CA VAL A 141 -19.43 -14.23 -19.15
C VAL A 141 -19.92 -13.63 -20.47
N MET A 142 -19.60 -14.22 -21.62
CA MET A 142 -20.07 -13.74 -22.92
C MET A 142 -21.60 -13.72 -23.01
N VAL A 143 -22.27 -14.81 -22.61
CA VAL A 143 -23.74 -14.90 -22.62
C VAL A 143 -24.37 -13.86 -21.68
N ARG A 144 -23.82 -13.68 -20.48
CA ARG A 144 -24.29 -12.64 -19.56
C ARG A 144 -24.18 -11.25 -20.18
N LEU A 145 -23.05 -10.92 -20.80
CA LEU A 145 -22.85 -9.62 -21.44
C LEU A 145 -23.84 -9.40 -22.60
N LEU A 146 -24.09 -10.44 -23.41
CA LEU A 146 -25.09 -10.38 -24.48
C LEU A 146 -26.52 -10.16 -23.95
N GLN A 147 -26.89 -10.83 -22.85
CA GLN A 147 -28.20 -10.60 -22.20
C GLN A 147 -28.32 -9.17 -21.65
N HIS A 148 -27.25 -8.61 -21.09
CA HIS A 148 -27.25 -7.22 -20.64
C HIS A 148 -27.36 -6.24 -21.82
N ALA A 149 -26.68 -6.53 -22.93
CA ALA A 149 -26.77 -5.73 -24.15
C ALA A 149 -28.17 -5.81 -24.78
N ASP A 150 -28.81 -6.97 -24.79
CA ASP A 150 -30.18 -7.14 -25.29
C ASP A 150 -31.21 -6.43 -24.40
N ALA A 151 -31.03 -6.46 -23.08
CA ALA A 151 -31.85 -5.68 -22.15
C ALA A 151 -31.72 -4.16 -22.39
N LEU A 152 -30.53 -3.69 -22.75
CA LEU A 152 -30.29 -2.29 -23.15
C LEU A 152 -30.90 -1.98 -24.52
N GLY A 153 -30.73 -2.86 -25.51
CA GLY A 153 -31.29 -2.71 -26.86
C GLY A 153 -32.82 -2.68 -26.88
N SER A 154 -33.46 -3.55 -26.09
CA SER A 154 -34.92 -3.59 -25.93
C SER A 154 -35.47 -2.38 -25.15
N ALA A 155 -34.66 -1.72 -24.31
CA ALA A 155 -35.01 -0.42 -23.70
C ALA A 155 -34.88 0.76 -24.69
N ILE A 156 -33.99 0.67 -25.67
CA ILE A 156 -33.79 1.67 -26.73
C ILE A 156 -34.91 1.57 -27.78
N LEU A 157 -35.28 0.36 -28.22
CA LEU A 157 -36.36 0.15 -29.19
C LEU A 157 -37.75 0.55 -28.68
N ARG A 158 -38.05 0.43 -27.38
CA ARG A 158 -39.34 0.91 -26.82
C ARG A 158 -39.50 2.42 -26.84
N ARG A 159 -38.40 3.19 -26.95
CA ARG A 159 -38.44 4.66 -26.96
C ARG A 159 -38.72 5.25 -28.36
N GLY A 160 -38.75 4.43 -29.41
CA GLY A 160 -38.98 4.83 -30.79
C GLY A 160 -40.46 4.86 -31.24
N ASN A 161 -41.37 4.18 -30.53
CA ASN A 161 -42.73 3.94 -31.02
C ASN A 161 -43.81 4.86 -30.40
N GLN A 162 -43.47 6.06 -29.94
CA GLN A 162 -44.45 7.05 -29.44
C GLN A 162 -44.35 8.42 -30.14
N ARG A 163 -44.13 8.44 -31.46
CA ARG A 163 -44.11 9.69 -32.24
C ARG A 163 -44.98 9.63 -33.49
N GLU A 164 -46.21 9.16 -33.33
CA GLU A 164 -47.30 9.49 -34.26
C GLU A 164 -48.50 9.99 -33.44
N CYS A 165 -48.42 11.23 -32.98
CA CYS A 165 -49.60 12.00 -32.62
C CYS A 165 -49.73 13.13 -33.64
N ALA A 166 -50.50 12.85 -34.70
CA ALA A 166 -50.93 13.83 -35.68
C ALA A 166 -51.80 14.90 -35.00
N ALA A 167 -51.23 16.08 -34.79
CA ALA A 167 -52.01 17.26 -34.40
C ALA A 167 -52.60 17.90 -35.66
N SER A 168 -53.85 17.56 -35.95
CA SER A 168 -54.69 18.31 -36.88
C SER A 168 -54.97 19.69 -36.31
N ILE A 169 -54.52 20.73 -37.01
CA ILE A 169 -54.89 22.12 -36.71
C ILE A 169 -56.32 22.32 -37.22
N ARG A 170 -57.29 22.29 -36.30
CA ARG A 170 -58.69 22.68 -36.55
C ARG A 170 -59.02 23.94 -35.75
N MET A 171 -59.16 25.03 -36.51
CA MET A 171 -59.88 26.30 -36.30
C MET A 171 -59.99 26.91 -34.89
N ARG A 172 -59.52 28.16 -34.79
CA ARG A 172 -59.99 29.15 -33.82
C ARG A 172 -60.65 30.29 -34.60
N MET A 173 -61.98 30.33 -34.61
CA MET A 173 -62.75 31.51 -35.02
C MET A 173 -62.92 32.45 -33.81
N PRO A 174 -62.63 33.75 -33.94
CA PRO A 174 -63.27 34.80 -33.15
C PRO A 174 -64.53 35.29 -33.90
N ALA A 175 -65.67 35.63 -33.32
CA ALA A 175 -65.98 35.93 -31.93
C ALA A 175 -66.68 37.29 -31.78
N ASP A 176 -66.66 38.17 -32.79
CA ASP A 176 -67.23 39.53 -32.64
C ASP A 176 -66.98 40.45 -33.87
N TRP A 177 -68.01 40.68 -34.69
CA TRP A 177 -68.21 42.00 -35.32
C TRP A 177 -69.69 42.28 -35.56
N ASN A 178 -70.10 43.48 -35.17
CA ASN A 178 -71.46 43.91 -34.91
C ASN A 178 -72.37 44.03 -36.14
N ALA A 179 -73.65 43.80 -35.87
CA ALA A 179 -74.79 44.06 -36.73
C ALA A 179 -75.06 45.57 -36.92
N GLY A 180 -75.45 45.94 -38.14
CA GLY A 180 -76.66 46.75 -38.35
C GLY A 180 -76.53 48.11 -39.03
N ARG A 181 -77.26 48.22 -40.16
CA ARG A 181 -77.94 49.41 -40.75
C ARG A 181 -77.03 50.51 -41.33
N ALA A 182 -77.33 51.14 -42.47
CA ALA A 182 -78.47 51.18 -43.37
C ALA A 182 -77.98 51.57 -44.77
#